data_AF-A0AB33B8Z6-F1
#
_entry.id   AF-A0AB33B8Z6-F1
#
_cell.length_a   1.000
_cell.length_b   1.000
_cell.length_c   1.000
_cell.angle_alpha   90.00
_cell.angle_beta   90.00
_cell.angle_gamma   90.00
#
_symmetry.space_group_name_H-M   'P 1'
#
loop_
_entity.id
_entity.type
_entity.pdbx_description
1 polymer ?
#
loop_
_entity_poly.entity_id
_entity_poly.type
_entity_poly.pdbx_seq_one_letter_code
_entity_poly.pdbx_strand_id
1 'polypeptide(L)'
;MDKYKIFNSAIVFVQSFNELNIAHEAYRGKEKDFSYFDSIKATKDIDPAWIFEEYSLKAESDLLPIGLGYSEHLTYFIDPSFKFYGGYDDYFCKIGDSVNSFFNNIFYEKNFIQL
;
A
#
# COMPACT_ATOMS: atom_id res chain seq x y z
N MET A 1 -1.64 -23.03 -1.50
CA MET A 1 -1.04 -22.24 -0.41
C MET A 1 -0.08 -21.30 -1.09
N ASP A 2 -0.64 -20.21 -1.60
CA ASP A 2 0.12 -19.23 -2.36
C ASP A 2 1.03 -18.48 -1.40
N LYS A 3 2.33 -18.65 -1.61
CA LYS A 3 3.35 -18.05 -0.77
C LYS A 3 3.75 -16.74 -1.41
N TYR A 4 3.55 -15.66 -0.67
CA TYR A 4 4.15 -14.37 -0.99
C TYR A 4 5.62 -14.52 -1.36
N LYS A 5 5.99 -13.95 -2.51
CA LYS A 5 7.38 -13.86 -2.93
C LYS A 5 7.98 -12.60 -2.34
N ILE A 6 8.85 -12.78 -1.35
CA ILE A 6 9.54 -11.67 -0.69
C ILE A 6 10.64 -11.14 -1.62
N PHE A 7 10.68 -9.81 -1.81
CA PHE A 7 11.66 -9.14 -2.66
C PHE A 7 12.33 -7.97 -1.93
N ASN A 8 13.48 -7.52 -2.44
CA ASN A 8 14.37 -6.59 -1.74
C ASN A 8 13.72 -5.23 -1.45
N SER A 9 12.87 -4.71 -2.34
CA SER A 9 12.18 -3.44 -2.11
C SER A 9 11.29 -3.47 -0.88
N ALA A 10 10.56 -4.57 -0.64
CA ALA A 10 9.76 -4.75 0.57
C ALA A 10 10.63 -4.87 1.82
N ILE A 11 11.76 -5.58 1.76
CA ILE A 11 12.71 -5.68 2.88
C ILE A 11 13.24 -4.28 3.26
N VAL A 12 13.71 -3.51 2.28
CA VAL A 12 14.23 -2.15 2.49
C VAL A 12 13.15 -1.23 3.07
N PHE A 13 11.93 -1.32 2.55
CA PHE A 13 10.81 -0.52 3.04
C PHE A 13 10.48 -0.86 4.49
N VAL A 14 10.28 -2.14 4.80
CA VAL A 14 9.95 -2.61 6.15
C VAL A 14 11.04 -2.25 7.15
N GLN A 15 12.32 -2.44 6.82
CA GLN A 15 13.43 -2.05 7.69
C GLN A 15 13.47 -0.54 8.02
N SER A 16 12.96 0.29 7.12
CA SER A 16 13.02 1.75 7.27
C SER A 16 11.76 2.35 7.89
N PHE A 17 10.60 1.75 7.66
CA PHE A 17 9.31 2.40 7.92
C PHE A 17 8.31 1.53 8.69
N ASN A 18 8.58 0.24 8.92
CA ASN A 18 7.65 -0.59 9.68
C ASN A 18 7.48 -0.03 11.11
N GLU A 19 6.28 -0.17 11.66
CA GLU A 19 5.81 0.40 12.93
C GLU A 19 5.58 1.92 12.93
N LEU A 20 5.81 2.63 11.82
CA LEU A 20 5.42 4.02 11.71
C LEU A 20 3.90 4.15 11.66
N ASN A 21 3.38 5.04 12.51
CA ASN A 21 2.00 5.48 12.51
C ASN A 21 1.98 7.00 12.31
N ILE A 22 1.46 7.43 11.17
CA ILE A 22 1.51 8.84 10.75
C ILE A 22 0.09 9.38 10.68
N ALA A 23 -0.20 10.39 11.50
CA ALA A 23 -1.43 11.17 11.39
C ALA A 23 -1.29 12.21 10.26
N HIS A 24 -2.28 12.29 9.38
CA HIS A 24 -2.32 13.26 8.28
C HIS A 24 -3.76 13.69 8.00
N GLU A 25 -3.93 14.69 7.13
CA GLU A 25 -5.27 15.06 6.66
C GLU A 25 -5.87 13.91 5.87
N ALA A 26 -7.17 13.64 6.07
CA ALA A 26 -7.89 12.63 5.33
C ALA A 26 -7.88 12.94 3.83
N TYR A 27 -8.01 11.89 3.01
CA TYR A 27 -8.08 12.03 1.55
C TYR A 27 -9.20 13.00 1.14
N ARG A 28 -10.37 12.91 1.79
CA ARG A 28 -11.51 13.83 1.64
C ARG A 28 -11.97 14.35 3.01
N GLY A 29 -12.47 15.58 3.04
CA GLY A 29 -12.98 16.22 4.26
C GLY A 29 -11.92 17.03 5.02
N LYS A 30 -12.22 17.34 6.29
CA LYS A 30 -11.34 18.07 7.22
C LYS A 30 -10.93 17.21 8.43
N GLU A 31 -11.17 15.91 8.33
CA GLU A 31 -10.85 14.96 9.40
C GLU A 31 -9.40 14.51 9.29
N LYS A 32 -8.86 14.02 10.39
CA LYS A 32 -7.57 13.36 10.40
C LYS A 32 -7.74 11.90 10.03
N ASP A 33 -6.75 11.38 9.32
CA ASP A 33 -6.60 9.98 8.98
C ASP A 33 -5.22 9.49 9.45
N PHE A 34 -5.03 8.19 9.43
CA PHE A 34 -3.82 7.54 9.89
C PHE A 34 -3.33 6.55 8.85
N SER A 35 -2.03 6.61 8.55
CA SER A 35 -1.32 5.59 7.79
C SER A 35 -0.47 4.77 8.76
N TYR A 36 -0.75 3.47 8.82
CA TYR A 36 -0.07 2.48 9.66
C TYR A 36 0.81 1.59 8.79
N PHE A 37 2.12 1.70 8.94
CA PHE A 37 3.07 0.85 8.22
C PHE A 37 3.38 -0.39 9.05
N ASP A 38 2.45 -1.35 9.06
CA ASP A 38 2.63 -2.65 9.68
C ASP A 38 2.36 -3.73 8.63
N SER A 39 3.45 -4.30 8.09
CA SER A 39 3.38 -5.33 7.07
C SER A 39 2.71 -6.63 7.55
N ILE A 40 2.83 -6.97 8.84
CA ILE A 40 2.22 -8.17 9.41
C ILE A 40 0.71 -7.96 9.52
N LYS A 41 0.29 -6.80 10.01
CA LYS A 41 -1.14 -6.45 10.09
C LYS A 41 -1.75 -6.37 8.70
N ALA A 42 -1.14 -5.62 7.78
CA ALA A 42 -1.61 -5.48 6.41
C ALA A 42 -1.76 -6.84 5.68
N THR A 43 -0.86 -7.79 5.95
CA THR A 43 -0.94 -9.15 5.37
C THR A 43 -2.10 -9.97 5.95
N LYS A 44 -2.49 -9.74 7.21
CA LYS A 44 -3.59 -10.47 7.86
C LYS A 44 -4.97 -9.91 7.50
N ASP A 45 -5.05 -8.62 7.23
CA ASP A 45 -6.32 -7.91 7.03
C ASP A 45 -6.83 -7.98 5.57
N ILE A 46 -6.09 -8.64 4.67
CA ILE A 46 -6.47 -8.82 3.28
C ILE A 46 -6.53 -10.30 2.87
N ASP A 47 -7.56 -10.67 2.11
CA ASP A 47 -7.63 -11.98 1.45
C ASP A 47 -6.56 -12.05 0.35
N PRO A 48 -5.61 -13.01 0.39
CA PRO A 48 -4.59 -13.16 -0.63
C PRO A 48 -5.15 -13.33 -2.06
N ALA A 49 -6.38 -13.81 -2.23
CA ALA A 49 -7.02 -13.91 -3.55
C ALA A 49 -7.14 -12.54 -4.24
N TRP A 50 -7.46 -11.47 -3.50
CA TRP A 50 -7.47 -10.11 -4.05
C TRP A 50 -6.10 -9.70 -4.60
N ILE A 51 -5.03 -10.11 -3.94
CA ILE A 51 -3.68 -9.76 -4.37
C ILE A 51 -3.31 -10.54 -5.62
N PHE A 52 -3.45 -11.87 -5.58
CA PHE A 52 -2.94 -12.75 -6.63
C PHE A 52 -3.83 -12.81 -7.89
N GLU A 53 -5.14 -12.68 -7.72
CA GLU A 53 -6.11 -12.86 -8.82
C GLU A 53 -6.56 -11.52 -9.42
N GLU A 54 -6.41 -10.40 -8.71
CA GLU A 54 -6.87 -9.09 -9.18
C GLU A 54 -5.75 -8.06 -9.22
N TYR A 55 -5.17 -7.70 -8.07
CA TYR A 55 -4.26 -6.55 -7.97
C TYR A 55 -2.93 -6.77 -8.68
N SER A 56 -2.33 -7.95 -8.55
CA SER A 56 -1.08 -8.27 -9.26
C SER A 56 -1.26 -8.32 -10.78
N LEU A 57 -2.45 -8.69 -11.27
CA LEU A 57 -2.76 -8.63 -12.71
C LEU A 57 -2.85 -7.18 -13.18
N LYS A 58 -3.58 -6.33 -12.45
CA LYS A 58 -3.70 -4.88 -12.76
C LYS A 58 -2.37 -4.14 -12.67
N ALA A 59 -1.50 -4.52 -11.73
CA ALA A 59 -0.17 -3.95 -11.57
C ALA A 59 0.87 -4.52 -12.53
N GLU A 60 0.55 -5.61 -13.24
CA GLU A 60 1.49 -6.42 -14.01
C GLU A 60 2.76 -6.80 -13.21
N SER A 61 2.59 -7.06 -11.91
CA SER A 61 3.71 -7.20 -10.96
C SER A 61 3.32 -7.99 -9.70
N ASP A 62 4.30 -8.65 -9.07
CA ASP A 62 4.13 -9.25 -7.75
C ASP A 62 3.92 -8.14 -6.70
N LEU A 63 2.98 -8.33 -5.77
CA LEU A 63 2.67 -7.33 -4.75
C LEU A 63 2.85 -7.89 -3.33
N LEU A 64 3.32 -7.04 -2.42
CA LEU A 64 3.37 -7.33 -0.98
C LEU A 64 2.66 -6.23 -0.18
N PRO A 65 1.79 -6.59 0.78
CA PRO A 65 1.24 -5.64 1.74
C PRO A 65 2.34 -5.03 2.62
N ILE A 66 2.29 -3.71 2.82
CA ILE A 66 3.29 -2.96 3.62
C ILE A 66 2.66 -2.08 4.69
N GLY A 67 1.35 -1.88 4.66
CA GLY A 67 0.65 -1.01 5.59
C GLY A 67 -0.80 -0.82 5.22
N LEU A 68 -1.47 0.02 6.00
CA LEU A 68 -2.89 0.32 5.92
C LEU A 68 -3.08 1.83 6.01
N GLY A 69 -4.10 2.34 5.32
CA GLY A 69 -4.56 3.72 5.43
C GLY A 69 -6.07 3.80 5.26
N TYR A 70 -6.60 5.02 5.23
CA TYR A 70 -8.04 5.27 5.09
C TYR A 70 -8.88 4.53 6.13
N SER A 71 -8.64 4.82 7.41
CA SER A 71 -9.28 4.09 8.52
C SER A 71 -9.13 2.56 8.42
N GLU A 72 -7.95 2.12 7.97
CA GLU A 72 -7.59 0.71 7.76
C GLU A 72 -8.33 0.00 6.62
N HIS A 73 -9.13 0.72 5.82
CA HIS A 73 -9.82 0.13 4.67
C HIS A 73 -8.91 -0.02 3.45
N LEU A 74 -7.91 0.84 3.28
CA LEU A 74 -7.01 0.82 2.14
C LEU A 74 -5.72 0.08 2.49
N THR A 75 -5.46 -1.06 1.85
CA THR A 75 -4.17 -1.75 1.99
C THR A 75 -3.14 -1.13 1.05
N TYR A 76 -1.97 -0.79 1.58
CA TYR A 76 -0.82 -0.34 0.79
C TYR A 76 0.03 -1.53 0.34
N PHE A 77 0.49 -1.49 -0.90
CA PHE A 77 1.36 -2.49 -1.48
C PHE A 77 2.64 -1.87 -2.05
N ILE A 78 3.68 -2.68 -2.12
CA ILE A 78 4.90 -2.42 -2.87
C ILE A 78 5.11 -3.53 -3.90
N ASP A 79 5.82 -3.23 -4.98
CA ASP A 79 6.30 -4.21 -5.96
C ASP A 79 7.84 -4.34 -5.97
N PRO A 80 8.43 -5.31 -6.70
CA PRO A 80 9.87 -5.48 -6.81
C PRO A 80 10.66 -4.25 -7.30
N SER A 81 9.98 -3.29 -7.95
CA SER A 81 10.57 -2.10 -8.58
C SER A 81 10.35 -0.80 -7.79
N PHE A 82 9.93 -0.89 -6.52
CA PHE A 82 9.58 0.27 -5.68
C PHE A 82 8.39 1.09 -6.21
N LYS A 83 7.48 0.47 -6.96
CA LYS A 83 6.16 1.06 -7.20
C LYS A 83 5.24 0.74 -6.04
N PHE A 84 4.36 1.68 -5.73
CA PHE A 84 3.46 1.64 -4.60
C PHE A 84 2.02 1.73 -5.05
N TYR A 85 1.16 0.94 -4.42
CA TYR A 85 -0.24 0.79 -4.80
C TYR A 85 -1.14 0.82 -3.56
N GLY A 86 -2.42 1.06 -3.78
CA GLY A 86 -3.47 0.98 -2.78
C GLY A 86 -4.65 0.16 -3.30
N GLY A 87 -5.24 -0.68 -2.46
CA GLY A 87 -6.39 -1.49 -2.84
C GLY A 87 -7.38 -1.70 -1.70
N TYR A 88 -8.67 -1.72 -2.04
CA TYR A 88 -9.79 -2.16 -1.21
C TYR A 88 -10.94 -2.60 -2.13
N ASP A 89 -11.53 -3.77 -1.88
CA ASP A 89 -12.59 -4.35 -2.72
C ASP A 89 -12.28 -4.24 -4.24
N ASP A 90 -13.16 -3.62 -5.03
CA ASP A 90 -13.01 -3.43 -6.47
C ASP A 90 -12.09 -2.24 -6.86
N TYR A 91 -11.70 -1.43 -5.89
CA TYR A 91 -10.81 -0.30 -6.08
C TYR A 91 -9.34 -0.70 -5.99
N PHE A 92 -8.57 -0.33 -7.02
CA PHE A 92 -7.11 -0.47 -7.04
C PHE A 92 -6.47 0.73 -7.72
N CYS A 93 -5.40 1.26 -7.16
CA CYS A 93 -4.70 2.40 -7.73
C CYS A 93 -3.18 2.30 -7.56
N LYS A 94 -2.47 2.97 -8.45
CA LYS A 94 -1.07 3.32 -8.31
C LYS A 94 -0.96 4.63 -7.50
N ILE A 95 -0.11 4.60 -6.47
CA ILE A 95 0.14 5.74 -5.57
C ILE A 95 1.48 6.40 -5.90
N GLY A 96 2.54 5.65 -6.22
CA GLY A 96 3.86 6.24 -6.47
C GLY A 96 4.86 5.29 -7.12
N ASP A 97 5.95 5.85 -7.64
CA ASP A 97 7.05 5.12 -8.31
C ASP A 97 8.36 5.14 -7.47
N SER A 98 8.27 5.65 -6.26
CA SER A 98 9.36 5.74 -5.28
C SER A 98 8.77 6.03 -3.89
N VAL A 99 9.56 5.77 -2.85
CA VAL A 99 9.21 6.07 -1.46
C VAL A 99 8.79 7.54 -1.29
N ASN A 100 9.55 8.47 -1.87
CA ASN A 100 9.23 9.90 -1.78
C ASN A 100 7.90 10.23 -2.46
N SER A 101 7.69 9.75 -3.68
CA SER A 101 6.41 10.01 -4.39
C SER A 101 5.22 9.37 -3.67
N PHE A 102 5.42 8.21 -3.05
CA PHE A 102 4.40 7.50 -2.28
C PHE A 102 3.94 8.33 -1.08
N PHE A 103 4.87 8.73 -0.21
CA PHE A 103 4.53 9.58 0.94
C PHE A 103 3.98 10.94 0.51
N ASN A 104 4.53 11.56 -0.53
CA ASN A 104 4.04 12.84 -1.02
C ASN A 104 2.58 12.75 -1.50
N ASN A 105 2.24 11.67 -2.20
CA ASN A 105 0.88 11.47 -2.69
C ASN A 105 -0.09 11.06 -1.59
N ILE A 106 0.33 10.31 -0.56
CA ILE A 106 -0.56 10.03 0.58
C ILE A 106 -0.83 11.30 1.40
N PHE A 107 0.21 12.08 1.73
CA PHE A 107 0.09 13.13 2.74
C PHE A 107 -0.25 14.52 2.19
N TYR A 108 0.04 14.80 0.92
CA TYR A 108 -0.07 16.15 0.36
C TYR A 108 -0.83 16.19 -0.96
N GLU A 109 -0.31 15.52 -1.99
CA GLU A 109 -0.77 15.73 -3.38
C GLU A 109 -2.01 14.92 -3.75
N LYS A 110 -2.24 13.77 -3.12
CA LYS A 110 -3.42 12.91 -3.36
C LYS A 110 -3.57 12.42 -4.81
N ASN A 111 -2.45 12.34 -5.54
CA ASN A 111 -2.39 11.92 -6.94
C ASN A 111 -2.39 10.39 -7.06
N PHE A 112 -3.58 9.79 -6.98
CA PHE A 112 -3.77 8.35 -7.16
C PHE A 112 -4.29 8.05 -8.57
N ILE A 113 -3.67 7.09 -9.26
CA ILE A 113 -4.04 6.69 -10.62
C ILE A 113 -4.75 5.35 -10.54
N GLN A 114 -6.07 5.32 -10.79
CA GLN A 114 -6.85 4.09 -10.78
C GLN A 114 -6.41 3.15 -11.92
N LEU A 115 -6.35 1.84 -11.62
CA LEU A 115 -5.98 0.76 -12.55
C LEU A 115 -7.12 -0.23 -12.74
#